data_AF-A0AAD9JM05-F1
#
_entry.id   AF-A0AAD9JM05-F1
#
_cell.length_a   1.000
_cell.length_b   1.000
_cell.length_c   1.000
_cell.angle_alpha   90.00
_cell.angle_beta   90.00
_cell.angle_gamma   90.00
#
_symmetry.space_group_name_H-M   'P 1'
#
loop_
_entity.id
_entity.type
_entity.pdbx_description
1 polymer ?
#
loop_
_entity_poly.entity_id
_entity_poly.type
_entity_poly.pdbx_seq_one_letter_code
_entity_poly.pdbx_strand_id
1 'polypeptide(L)'
;MFLRSTRVRCIPKCMANFKSRILIKLILFLILFVVFTLHYQFAFLFGSEKRSSDPDDFVTYSSRRVRPAFGGDVFRVAIGGAVSSKGIIHLTPATITDLPMFWVLLPSFCRTASPGFDYHFYFGYDYDDLLANSSYRKAAIEAFDRRMASCGAPRLHLVKCPYRGRPAWAQNDAMMAAYFDGADFFYRLNDDTMLVTRNWTATFVEELLRMSPSLVGAVGPYCERGPAVKILTHDFVHRTHVEIFGYYYPRTFSDWYADNWITHVYRKDVRALVLDHVLVNHTETMGKRYRVKNVGLSMELMTNRTARKDRQTIQRYMEMFRTRDTSSSAPLKRGSICIILFGSNTNFTHGAIRNAQLAPVYYPGWEFIIYYHPKPETTTGGPSYQHLYIPDNILRTLVGLGSRLVPVTDEDLLKEPRTWRRLMYGKGDELTFICKADSLISEKGSLLLLKMPPKHD
;
A
#
# COMPACT_ATOMS: atom_id res chain seq x y z
N MET A 1 75.87 -51.58 -23.05
CA MET A 1 75.11 -50.38 -23.42
C MET A 1 73.94 -50.26 -22.44
N PHE A 2 73.85 -49.12 -21.76
CA PHE A 2 73.01 -48.85 -20.59
C PHE A 2 71.50 -48.98 -20.86
N LEU A 3 70.72 -49.46 -19.87
CA LEU A 3 69.64 -48.65 -19.25
C LEU A 3 69.10 -49.32 -17.97
N ARG A 4 69.07 -48.49 -16.92
CA ARG A 4 68.77 -48.80 -15.52
C ARG A 4 67.28 -48.63 -15.20
N SER A 5 66.82 -49.51 -14.32
CA SER A 5 65.71 -49.34 -13.38
C SER A 5 65.66 -47.95 -12.72
N THR A 6 64.47 -47.34 -12.64
CA THR A 6 64.15 -46.30 -11.64
C THR A 6 62.77 -46.47 -11.01
N ARG A 7 62.80 -46.30 -9.70
CA ARG A 7 61.78 -46.55 -8.68
C ARG A 7 60.58 -45.59 -8.70
N VAL A 8 59.45 -46.15 -8.28
CA VAL A 8 58.29 -45.52 -7.65
C VAL A 8 58.70 -44.74 -6.38
N ARG A 9 58.23 -43.50 -6.21
CA ARG A 9 58.06 -42.85 -4.88
C ARG A 9 57.16 -41.60 -4.90
N CYS A 10 56.35 -41.52 -3.84
CA CYS A 10 55.84 -40.34 -3.14
C CYS A 10 54.63 -39.55 -3.69
N ILE A 11 53.43 -39.93 -3.23
CA ILE A 11 52.33 -38.96 -2.98
C ILE A 11 51.70 -39.23 -1.60
N PRO A 12 52.15 -38.57 -0.51
CA PRO A 12 51.33 -38.50 0.70
C PRO A 12 51.08 -37.07 1.24
N LYS A 13 51.60 -36.01 0.60
CA LYS A 13 51.48 -34.64 1.14
C LYS A 13 50.25 -33.84 0.65
N CYS A 14 49.60 -34.25 -0.44
CA CYS A 14 48.49 -33.47 -1.02
C CYS A 14 47.15 -33.69 -0.32
N MET A 15 46.89 -34.88 0.25
CA MET A 15 45.61 -35.19 0.90
C MET A 15 45.45 -34.59 2.31
N ALA A 16 46.53 -34.33 3.03
CA ALA A 16 46.49 -33.76 4.39
C ALA A 16 45.96 -32.32 4.39
N ASN A 17 46.34 -31.51 3.39
CA ASN A 17 45.90 -30.12 3.26
C ASN A 17 44.42 -29.99 2.85
N PHE A 18 43.87 -30.99 2.16
CA PHE A 18 42.46 -30.97 1.74
C PHE A 18 41.51 -31.21 2.92
N LYS A 19 41.82 -32.19 3.78
CA LYS A 19 41.01 -32.49 4.98
C LYS A 19 40.98 -31.32 5.97
N SER A 20 42.12 -30.65 6.16
CA SER A 20 42.21 -29.47 7.05
C SER A 20 41.33 -28.31 6.55
N ARG A 21 41.32 -28.04 5.24
CA ARG A 21 40.49 -26.97 4.66
C ARG A 21 38.99 -27.25 4.75
N ILE A 22 38.56 -28.50 4.62
CA ILE A 22 37.16 -28.88 4.79
C ILE A 22 36.74 -28.74 6.26
N LEU A 23 37.58 -29.20 7.19
CA LEU A 23 37.29 -29.12 8.62
C LEU A 23 37.15 -27.66 9.08
N ILE A 24 38.04 -26.76 8.63
CA ILE A 24 37.95 -25.32 8.94
C ILE A 24 36.64 -24.72 8.41
N LYS A 25 36.21 -25.08 7.20
CA LYS A 25 34.95 -24.59 6.63
C LYS A 25 33.72 -25.09 7.40
N LEU A 26 33.73 -26.35 7.84
CA LEU A 26 32.65 -26.92 8.66
C LEU A 26 32.57 -26.25 10.04
N ILE A 27 33.72 -25.98 10.68
CA ILE A 27 33.77 -25.26 11.96
C ILE A 27 33.22 -23.84 11.80
N LEU A 28 33.63 -23.11 10.76
CA LEU A 28 33.12 -21.76 10.48
C LEU A 28 31.60 -21.76 10.22
N PHE A 29 31.10 -22.75 9.48
CA PHE A 29 29.67 -22.91 9.24
C PHE A 29 28.91 -23.18 10.54
N LEU A 30 29.43 -24.05 11.41
CA LEU A 30 28.81 -24.36 12.71
C LEU A 30 28.77 -23.12 13.62
N ILE A 31 29.84 -22.34 13.67
CA ILE A 31 29.90 -21.08 14.44
C ILE A 31 28.86 -20.08 13.92
N LEU A 32 28.79 -19.88 12.60
CA LEU A 32 27.78 -19.00 11.98
C LEU A 32 26.35 -19.47 12.28
N PHE A 33 26.11 -20.78 12.23
CA PHE A 33 24.81 -21.37 12.55
C PHE A 33 24.43 -21.13 14.01
N VAL A 34 25.36 -21.34 14.95
CA VAL A 34 25.14 -21.07 16.38
C VAL A 34 24.86 -19.59 16.63
N VAL A 35 25.66 -18.69 16.05
CA VAL A 35 25.45 -17.23 16.17
C VAL A 35 24.09 -16.82 15.59
N PHE A 36 23.71 -17.36 14.44
CA PHE A 36 22.40 -17.09 13.84
C PHE A 36 21.25 -17.59 14.73
N THR A 37 21.38 -18.80 15.30
CA THR A 37 20.35 -19.40 16.16
C THR A 37 20.21 -18.63 17.48
N LEU A 38 21.34 -18.23 18.09
CA LEU A 38 21.36 -17.39 19.28
C LEU A 38 20.77 -16.00 19.02
N HIS A 39 21.13 -15.36 17.90
CA HIS A 39 20.57 -14.07 17.51
C HIS A 39 19.06 -14.16 17.26
N TYR A 40 18.59 -15.25 16.64
CA TYR A 40 17.16 -15.48 16.39
C TYR A 40 16.40 -15.72 17.69
N GLN A 41 16.94 -16.53 18.62
CA GLN A 41 16.32 -16.72 19.93
C GLN A 41 16.34 -15.46 20.79
N PHE A 42 17.41 -14.66 20.74
CA PHE A 42 17.45 -13.35 21.42
C PHE A 42 16.43 -12.38 20.82
N ALA A 43 16.29 -12.31 19.49
CA ALA A 43 15.28 -11.48 18.83
C ALA A 43 13.85 -11.95 19.16
N PHE A 44 13.64 -13.24 19.39
CA PHE A 44 12.35 -13.79 19.79
C PHE A 44 12.02 -13.53 21.28
N LEU A 45 13.00 -13.68 22.17
CA LEU A 45 12.82 -13.49 23.61
C LEU A 45 12.76 -12.01 24.02
N PHE A 46 13.49 -11.13 23.33
CA PHE A 46 13.55 -9.69 23.64
C PHE A 46 12.82 -8.81 22.63
N GLY A 47 12.28 -9.37 21.54
CA GLY A 47 11.43 -8.66 20.57
C GLY A 47 10.00 -8.38 21.07
N SER A 48 9.67 -8.79 22.29
CA SER A 48 8.47 -8.39 23.02
C SER A 48 8.71 -7.05 23.74
N GLU A 49 9.11 -6.03 22.98
CA GLU A 49 9.13 -4.67 23.50
C GLU A 49 7.67 -4.25 23.76
N LYS A 50 7.40 -3.72 24.96
CA LYS A 50 6.07 -3.26 25.39
C LYS A 50 5.47 -2.36 24.31
N ARG A 51 4.57 -2.92 23.49
CA ARG A 51 3.67 -2.11 22.66
C ARG A 51 2.86 -1.25 23.61
N SER A 52 3.11 0.06 23.54
CA SER A 52 2.19 1.07 24.04
C SER A 52 0.79 0.70 23.57
N SER A 53 -0.05 0.29 24.51
CA SER A 53 -1.47 0.02 24.32
C SER A 53 -2.18 1.35 24.53
N ASP A 54 -1.99 2.27 23.59
CA ASP A 54 -2.76 3.49 23.53
C ASP A 54 -3.98 3.23 22.61
N PRO A 55 -5.16 2.91 23.17
CA PRO A 55 -6.34 2.52 22.39
C PRO A 55 -6.92 3.66 21.53
N ASP A 56 -6.45 4.89 21.70
CA ASP A 56 -6.96 6.08 21.01
C ASP A 56 -6.27 6.39 19.65
N ASP A 57 -5.28 5.59 19.23
CA ASP A 57 -4.53 5.81 17.97
C ASP A 57 -5.24 5.22 16.71
N PHE A 58 -6.46 4.68 16.84
CA PHE A 58 -7.24 4.19 15.70
C PHE A 58 -8.18 5.29 15.18
N VAL A 59 -7.85 5.80 13.99
CA VAL A 59 -8.71 6.70 13.19
C VAL A 59 -10.15 6.17 13.20
N THR A 60 -11.08 6.96 13.74
CA THR A 60 -12.51 6.64 13.76
C THR A 60 -13.11 6.96 12.38
N TYR A 61 -13.23 5.93 11.56
CA TYR A 61 -13.77 6.03 10.20
C TYR A 61 -15.28 6.32 10.23
N SER A 62 -15.66 7.49 9.72
CA SER A 62 -17.06 7.92 9.58
C SER A 62 -17.77 7.07 8.52
N SER A 63 -18.82 6.35 8.93
CA SER A 63 -19.57 5.45 8.07
C SER A 63 -20.45 6.19 7.06
N ARG A 64 -20.13 6.12 5.76
CA ARG A 64 -21.09 6.39 4.68
C ARG A 64 -21.01 5.36 3.56
N ARG A 65 -22.18 5.05 2.99
CA ARG A 65 -22.44 4.05 1.95
C ARG A 65 -21.69 4.39 0.65
N VAL A 66 -21.32 3.35 -0.09
CA VAL A 66 -20.93 3.42 -1.50
C VAL A 66 -22.06 4.10 -2.29
N ARG A 67 -21.78 5.24 -2.91
CA ARG A 67 -22.76 6.06 -3.64
C ARG A 67 -22.75 5.73 -5.14
N PRO A 68 -23.91 5.67 -5.80
CA PRO A 68 -24.00 5.59 -7.25
C PRO A 68 -23.67 6.94 -7.91
N ALA A 69 -23.26 6.88 -9.16
CA ALA A 69 -22.68 7.98 -9.92
C ALA A 69 -23.72 9.05 -10.31
N PHE A 70 -23.30 10.32 -10.18
CA PHE A 70 -23.88 11.54 -10.76
C PHE A 70 -25.33 11.87 -10.40
N GLY A 71 -25.54 12.34 -9.16
CA GLY A 71 -26.73 13.10 -8.77
C GLY A 71 -26.45 13.98 -7.56
N GLY A 72 -26.27 15.30 -7.76
CA GLY A 72 -26.27 16.34 -6.71
C GLY A 72 -25.15 16.32 -5.65
N ASP A 73 -24.28 15.31 -5.62
CA ASP A 73 -23.25 15.17 -4.60
C ASP A 73 -21.92 15.84 -5.00
N VAL A 74 -21.34 16.56 -4.04
CA VAL A 74 -20.02 17.19 -4.14
C VAL A 74 -18.93 16.11 -4.15
N PHE A 75 -18.03 16.15 -5.13
CA PHE A 75 -16.89 15.22 -5.20
C PHE A 75 -15.93 15.43 -4.04
N ARG A 76 -15.51 14.33 -3.41
CA ARG A 76 -14.48 14.33 -2.38
C ARG A 76 -13.09 14.20 -2.98
N VAL A 77 -12.25 15.18 -2.72
CA VAL A 77 -10.86 15.23 -3.21
C VAL A 77 -9.91 15.08 -2.04
N ALA A 78 -9.18 13.97 -2.02
CA ALA A 78 -8.11 13.74 -1.08
C ALA A 78 -6.81 14.35 -1.60
N ILE A 79 -6.21 15.24 -0.83
CA ILE A 79 -4.88 15.80 -1.08
C ILE A 79 -3.95 15.14 -0.08
N GLY A 80 -2.85 14.56 -0.51
CA GLY A 80 -2.04 13.83 0.44
C GLY A 80 -0.60 13.61 0.03
N GLY A 81 0.19 13.26 1.03
CA GLY A 81 1.64 13.19 0.91
C GLY A 81 2.28 12.51 2.12
N ALA A 82 3.60 12.54 2.15
CA ALA A 82 4.35 12.24 3.35
C ALA A 82 4.75 13.57 4.03
N VAL A 83 4.66 13.62 5.36
CA VAL A 83 5.14 14.75 6.16
C VAL A 83 6.16 14.24 7.17
N SER A 84 7.14 15.06 7.49
CA SER A 84 8.08 14.75 8.55
C SER A 84 8.67 15.99 9.20
N SER A 85 8.84 15.92 10.52
CA SER A 85 9.57 16.88 11.34
C SER A 85 11.10 16.73 11.25
N LYS A 86 11.60 15.67 10.58
CA LYS A 86 13.04 15.39 10.49
C LYS A 86 13.75 16.49 9.74
N GLY A 87 14.85 16.98 10.32
CA GLY A 87 15.65 18.08 9.78
C GLY A 87 15.21 19.47 10.26
N ILE A 88 14.11 19.59 11.02
CA ILE A 88 13.70 20.86 11.65
C ILE A 88 14.29 20.94 13.04
N ILE A 89 15.22 21.87 13.24
CA ILE A 89 15.86 22.09 14.54
C ILE A 89 14.87 22.90 15.42
N HIS A 90 14.75 22.53 16.70
CA HIS A 90 13.89 23.21 17.68
C HIS A 90 12.38 23.23 17.36
N LEU A 91 11.89 22.24 16.61
CA LEU A 91 10.44 22.09 16.44
C LEU A 91 9.79 21.77 17.79
N THR A 92 8.80 22.57 18.18
CA THR A 92 7.97 22.39 19.38
C THR A 92 6.50 22.46 18.96
N PRO A 93 5.54 22.11 19.84
CA PRO A 93 4.12 22.31 19.54
C PRO A 93 3.79 23.78 19.20
N ALA A 94 4.45 24.75 19.83
CA ALA A 94 4.25 26.17 19.56
C ALA A 94 4.78 26.61 18.17
N THR A 95 5.80 25.91 17.66
CA THR A 95 6.45 26.20 16.37
C THR A 95 6.06 25.19 15.28
N ILE A 96 4.97 24.43 15.46
CA ILE A 96 4.52 23.40 14.51
C ILE A 96 4.29 23.93 13.09
N THR A 97 4.01 25.23 12.97
CA THR A 97 3.82 25.95 11.70
C THR A 97 5.10 26.11 10.88
N ASP A 98 6.26 25.76 11.42
CA ASP A 98 7.53 25.77 10.68
C ASP A 98 7.62 24.61 9.68
N LEU A 99 6.75 23.59 9.80
CA LEU A 99 6.60 22.54 8.80
C LEU A 99 6.22 23.15 7.42
N PRO A 100 6.89 22.76 6.32
CA PRO A 100 6.67 23.33 4.98
C PRO A 100 5.22 23.44 4.54
N MET A 101 4.36 22.48 4.92
CA MET A 101 2.95 22.51 4.53
C MET A 101 2.25 23.81 4.95
N PHE A 102 2.54 24.37 6.12
CA PHE A 102 1.80 25.53 6.63
C PHE A 102 2.10 26.85 5.91
N TRP A 103 3.31 26.98 5.37
CA TRP A 103 3.77 28.22 4.74
C TRP A 103 3.97 28.11 3.22
N VAL A 104 4.06 26.90 2.66
CA VAL A 104 4.11 26.67 1.20
C VAL A 104 2.77 26.14 0.67
N LEU A 105 2.37 24.95 1.10
CA LEU A 105 1.26 24.21 0.49
C LEU A 105 -0.11 24.79 0.84
N LEU A 106 -0.46 24.88 2.12
CA LEU A 106 -1.78 25.34 2.56
C LEU A 106 -2.14 26.75 2.04
N PRO A 107 -1.24 27.75 2.07
CA PRO A 107 -1.57 29.08 1.59
C PRO A 107 -1.79 29.11 0.07
N SER A 108 -1.01 28.31 -0.67
CA SER A 108 -1.14 28.22 -2.13
C SER A 108 -2.40 27.46 -2.54
N PHE A 109 -2.77 26.41 -1.80
CA PHE A 109 -4.05 25.72 -1.94
C PHE A 109 -5.24 26.69 -1.79
N CYS A 110 -5.30 27.48 -0.71
CA CYS A 110 -6.44 28.38 -0.48
C CYS A 110 -6.66 29.38 -1.63
N ARG A 111 -5.59 29.74 -2.36
CA ARG A 111 -5.65 30.67 -3.50
C ARG A 111 -6.01 30.00 -4.84
N THR A 112 -5.85 28.69 -4.94
CA THR A 112 -5.83 27.99 -6.24
C THR A 112 -6.81 26.83 -6.36
N ALA A 113 -7.28 26.26 -5.25
CA ALA A 113 -8.28 25.21 -5.23
C ALA A 113 -9.57 25.63 -5.97
N SER A 114 -10.21 24.68 -6.64
CA SER A 114 -11.48 24.94 -7.32
C SER A 114 -12.62 24.96 -6.29
N PRO A 115 -13.60 25.86 -6.39
CA PRO A 115 -14.81 25.75 -5.56
C PRO A 115 -15.62 24.50 -5.94
N GLY A 116 -16.53 24.08 -5.05
CA GLY A 116 -17.47 22.99 -5.35
C GLY A 116 -16.95 21.56 -5.13
N PHE A 117 -15.86 21.41 -4.36
CA PHE A 117 -15.28 20.12 -3.97
C PHE A 117 -15.16 19.99 -2.45
N ASP A 118 -15.28 18.77 -1.92
CA ASP A 118 -15.08 18.42 -0.50
C ASP A 118 -13.63 17.99 -0.29
N TYR A 119 -12.79 18.90 0.19
CA TYR A 119 -11.34 18.69 0.29
C TYR A 119 -10.94 18.08 1.64
N HIS A 120 -10.14 17.02 1.59
CA HIS A 120 -9.57 16.35 2.75
C HIS A 120 -8.06 16.18 2.56
N PHE A 121 -7.26 16.56 3.56
CA PHE A 121 -5.82 16.37 3.58
C PHE A 121 -5.46 15.08 4.32
N TYR A 122 -4.61 14.24 3.72
CA TYR A 122 -4.09 13.01 4.33
C TYR A 122 -2.56 13.02 4.28
N PHE A 123 -1.93 13.11 5.45
CA PHE A 123 -0.46 13.07 5.53
C PHE A 123 0.03 11.88 6.32
N GLY A 124 0.81 11.03 5.66
CA GLY A 124 1.50 9.92 6.29
C GLY A 124 2.75 10.40 7.02
N TYR A 125 2.96 9.94 8.25
CA TYR A 125 4.15 10.26 9.06
C TYR A 125 4.74 9.00 9.68
N ASP A 126 6.07 8.95 9.80
CA ASP A 126 6.78 7.79 10.38
C ASP A 126 6.41 7.61 11.87
N TYR A 127 6.40 6.37 12.38
CA TYR A 127 6.09 6.09 13.78
C TYR A 127 7.06 6.76 14.78
N ASP A 128 8.26 7.14 14.31
CA ASP A 128 9.31 7.81 15.08
C ASP A 128 9.40 9.32 14.81
N ASP A 129 8.44 9.89 14.09
CA ASP A 129 8.33 11.33 13.85
C ASP A 129 7.83 12.07 15.11
N LEU A 130 8.09 13.38 15.23
CA LEU A 130 7.54 14.15 16.36
C LEU A 130 6.00 14.16 16.36
N LEU A 131 5.37 14.03 15.18
CA LEU A 131 3.93 13.82 15.03
C LEU A 131 3.44 12.48 15.63
N ALA A 132 4.31 11.56 16.04
CA ALA A 132 3.90 10.41 16.85
C ALA A 132 3.52 10.80 18.29
N ASN A 133 3.91 11.99 18.76
CA ASN A 133 3.47 12.55 20.03
C ASN A 133 2.13 13.29 19.87
N SER A 134 1.17 13.02 20.76
CA SER A 134 -0.19 13.59 20.72
C SER A 134 -0.21 15.12 20.83
N SER A 135 0.72 15.73 21.57
CA SER A 135 0.80 17.19 21.70
C SER A 135 1.18 17.87 20.38
N TYR A 136 2.10 17.28 19.62
CA TYR A 136 2.49 17.79 18.29
C TYR A 136 1.37 17.59 17.27
N ARG A 137 0.67 16.44 17.30
CA ARG A 137 -0.50 16.23 16.42
C ARG A 137 -1.61 17.23 16.69
N LYS A 138 -1.96 17.41 17.97
CA LYS A 138 -2.99 18.37 18.38
C LYS A 138 -2.63 19.78 17.90
N ALA A 139 -1.39 20.20 18.14
CA ALA A 139 -0.92 21.49 17.65
C ALA A 139 -0.98 21.62 16.11
N ALA A 140 -0.62 20.56 15.37
CA ALA A 140 -0.70 20.56 13.91
C ALA A 140 -2.15 20.68 13.40
N ILE A 141 -3.09 19.97 14.02
CA ILE A 141 -4.52 20.04 13.70
C ILE A 141 -5.06 21.44 13.99
N GLU A 142 -4.80 21.99 15.17
CA GLU A 142 -5.26 23.33 15.54
C GLU A 142 -4.65 24.42 14.63
N ALA A 143 -3.37 24.29 14.28
CA ALA A 143 -2.71 25.20 13.35
C ALA A 143 -3.31 25.10 11.94
N PHE A 144 -3.67 23.89 11.51
CA PHE A 144 -4.33 23.65 10.23
C PHE A 144 -5.72 24.28 10.22
N ASP A 145 -6.56 24.00 11.21
CA ASP A 145 -7.91 24.55 11.29
C ASP A 145 -7.90 26.08 11.27
N ARG A 146 -7.00 26.71 12.03
CA ARG A 146 -6.81 28.18 12.00
C ARG A 146 -6.41 28.68 10.61
N ARG A 147 -5.49 27.99 9.94
CA ARG A 147 -4.99 28.40 8.61
C ARG A 147 -6.07 28.25 7.54
N MET A 148 -6.89 27.22 7.64
CA MET A 148 -7.83 26.79 6.62
C MET A 148 -9.26 27.32 6.80
N ALA A 149 -9.54 27.99 7.93
CA ALA A 149 -10.85 28.55 8.26
C ALA A 149 -11.43 29.48 7.18
N SER A 150 -10.57 30.20 6.45
CA SER A 150 -11.00 31.15 5.40
C SER A 150 -11.16 30.55 4.01
N CYS A 151 -10.79 29.28 3.79
CA CYS A 151 -10.69 28.70 2.45
C CYS A 151 -11.43 27.35 2.31
N GLY A 152 -12.66 27.31 2.84
CA GLY A 152 -13.58 26.18 2.68
C GLY A 152 -13.48 25.11 3.77
N ALA A 153 -12.67 25.35 4.81
CA ALA A 153 -12.49 24.46 5.97
C ALA A 153 -12.31 22.98 5.60
N PRO A 154 -11.32 22.62 4.75
CA PRO A 154 -10.93 21.23 4.55
C PRO A 154 -10.58 20.55 5.86
N ARG A 155 -10.53 19.22 5.86
CA ARG A 155 -10.17 18.42 7.05
C ARG A 155 -8.75 17.90 6.96
N LEU A 156 -8.05 17.80 8.09
CA LEU A 156 -6.73 17.18 8.17
C LEU A 156 -6.81 15.80 8.83
N HIS A 157 -6.19 14.82 8.18
CA HIS A 157 -6.02 13.45 8.65
C HIS A 157 -4.53 13.13 8.69
N LEU A 158 -4.03 12.77 9.87
CA LEU A 158 -2.64 12.35 10.05
C LEU A 158 -2.58 10.82 10.18
N VAL A 159 -1.83 10.17 9.29
CA VAL A 159 -1.77 8.72 9.19
C VAL A 159 -0.43 8.22 9.71
N LYS A 160 -0.45 7.54 10.86
CA LYS A 160 0.74 6.94 11.48
C LYS A 160 1.22 5.74 10.68
N CYS A 161 2.47 5.77 10.23
CA CYS A 161 3.07 4.71 9.43
C CYS A 161 3.97 3.80 10.31
N PRO A 162 3.83 2.47 10.27
CA PRO A 162 4.59 1.54 11.12
C PRO A 162 6.02 1.28 10.61
N TYR A 163 6.62 2.25 9.92
CA TYR A 163 7.95 2.18 9.34
C TYR A 163 8.57 3.58 9.34
N ARG A 164 9.87 3.65 8.98
CA ARG A 164 10.62 4.90 8.91
C ARG A 164 11.32 5.08 7.57
N GLY A 165 11.37 6.32 7.11
CA GLY A 165 12.16 6.73 5.95
C GLY A 165 11.73 6.06 4.65
N ARG A 166 10.42 5.94 4.45
CA ARG A 166 9.82 5.34 3.24
C ARG A 166 8.69 6.24 2.71
N PRO A 167 9.01 7.37 2.09
CA PRO A 167 8.02 8.38 1.70
C PRO A 167 6.96 7.85 0.73
N ALA A 168 7.33 7.03 -0.27
CA ALA A 168 6.34 6.45 -1.18
C ALA A 168 5.38 5.48 -0.47
N TRP A 169 5.84 4.80 0.58
CA TRP A 169 4.95 3.99 1.41
C TRP A 169 4.00 4.85 2.22
N ALA A 170 4.50 5.94 2.80
CA ALA A 170 3.69 6.87 3.60
C ALA A 170 2.63 7.57 2.73
N GLN A 171 3.00 7.99 1.51
CA GLN A 171 2.08 8.50 0.50
C GLN A 171 1.01 7.46 0.14
N ASN A 172 1.42 6.21 -0.10
CA ASN A 172 0.45 5.14 -0.35
C ASN A 172 -0.52 4.96 0.85
N ASP A 173 -0.03 4.99 2.08
CA ASP A 173 -0.88 4.75 3.26
C ASP A 173 -1.85 5.90 3.52
N ALA A 174 -1.41 7.13 3.28
CA ALA A 174 -2.28 8.30 3.29
C ALA A 174 -3.41 8.18 2.25
N MET A 175 -3.08 7.80 1.02
CA MET A 175 -4.09 7.64 -0.04
C MET A 175 -5.00 6.43 0.18
N MET A 176 -4.48 5.35 0.75
CA MET A 176 -5.32 4.21 1.11
C MET A 176 -6.29 4.58 2.24
N ALA A 177 -5.86 5.36 3.25
CA ALA A 177 -6.78 5.89 4.26
C ALA A 177 -7.89 6.75 3.61
N ALA A 178 -7.51 7.64 2.70
CA ALA A 178 -8.46 8.45 1.94
C ALA A 178 -9.46 7.62 1.12
N TYR A 179 -9.00 6.53 0.50
CA TYR A 179 -9.86 5.59 -0.22
C TYR A 179 -10.90 4.95 0.72
N PHE A 180 -10.49 4.54 1.93
CA PHE A 180 -11.41 3.98 2.92
C PHE A 180 -12.38 5.00 3.49
N ASP A 181 -12.01 6.29 3.49
CA ASP A 181 -12.90 7.40 3.80
C ASP A 181 -13.81 7.80 2.61
N GLY A 182 -13.77 7.06 1.51
CA GLY A 182 -14.65 7.26 0.36
C GLY A 182 -14.31 8.47 -0.48
N ALA A 183 -13.04 8.85 -0.58
CA ALA A 183 -12.61 9.86 -1.54
C ALA A 183 -12.82 9.39 -2.99
N ASP A 184 -13.21 10.33 -3.86
CA ASP A 184 -13.43 10.08 -5.28
C ASP A 184 -12.17 10.32 -6.10
N PHE A 185 -11.42 11.37 -5.73
CA PHE A 185 -10.17 11.74 -6.38
C PHE A 185 -9.03 11.85 -5.37
N PHE A 186 -7.82 11.57 -5.85
CA PHE A 186 -6.60 11.60 -5.08
C PHE A 186 -5.60 12.50 -5.77
N TYR A 187 -5.02 13.43 -5.01
CA TYR A 187 -3.93 14.28 -5.47
C TYR A 187 -2.71 14.08 -4.58
N ARG A 188 -1.68 13.43 -5.12
CA ARG A 188 -0.43 13.26 -4.41
C ARG A 188 0.45 14.48 -4.57
N LEU A 189 0.84 15.06 -3.44
CA LEU A 189 1.72 16.23 -3.32
C LEU A 189 2.88 15.95 -2.35
N ASN A 190 3.91 16.79 -2.43
CA ASN A 190 4.86 16.95 -1.33
C ASN A 190 4.35 18.07 -0.41
N ASP A 191 4.76 18.06 0.86
CA ASP A 191 4.39 19.10 1.83
C ASP A 191 5.03 20.47 1.53
N ASP A 192 6.08 20.50 0.70
CA ASP A 192 6.75 21.70 0.19
C ASP A 192 6.40 22.02 -1.28
N THR A 193 5.25 21.54 -1.75
CA THR A 193 4.72 21.91 -3.07
C THR A 193 3.91 23.21 -2.99
N MET A 194 4.26 24.19 -3.81
CA MET A 194 3.46 25.39 -4.05
C MET A 194 2.56 25.22 -5.28
N LEU A 195 1.25 25.33 -5.08
CA LEU A 195 0.24 25.29 -6.15
C LEU A 195 0.14 26.68 -6.81
N VAL A 196 0.29 26.74 -8.14
CA VAL A 196 0.37 28.03 -8.87
C VAL A 196 -0.90 28.31 -9.67
N THR A 197 -1.34 27.36 -10.49
CA THR A 197 -2.50 27.57 -11.37
C THR A 197 -3.81 27.45 -10.60
N ARG A 198 -4.72 28.43 -10.74
CA ARG A 198 -6.07 28.39 -10.17
C ARG A 198 -6.94 27.34 -10.87
N ASN A 199 -7.97 26.86 -10.17
CA ASN A 199 -8.96 25.91 -10.68
C ASN A 199 -8.36 24.57 -11.15
N TRP A 200 -7.19 24.20 -10.64
CA TRP A 200 -6.49 22.97 -11.04
C TRP A 200 -7.32 21.71 -10.81
N THR A 201 -8.16 21.69 -9.76
CA THR A 201 -8.98 20.51 -9.41
C THR A 201 -10.02 20.23 -10.50
N ALA A 202 -10.79 21.24 -10.89
CA ALA A 202 -11.77 21.10 -11.96
C ALA A 202 -11.10 20.67 -13.27
N THR A 203 -9.96 21.29 -13.61
CA THR A 203 -9.18 20.92 -14.80
C THR A 203 -8.76 19.45 -14.79
N PHE A 204 -8.19 18.95 -13.68
CA PHE A 204 -7.80 17.54 -13.61
C PHE A 204 -8.99 16.57 -13.67
N VAL A 205 -10.10 16.91 -13.02
CA VAL A 205 -11.33 16.10 -13.05
C VAL A 205 -11.90 16.03 -14.47
N GLU A 206 -11.98 17.15 -15.17
CA GLU A 206 -12.43 17.19 -16.57
C GLU A 206 -11.54 16.35 -17.49
N GLU A 207 -10.21 16.43 -17.35
CA GLU A 207 -9.30 15.65 -18.17
C GLU A 207 -9.45 14.15 -17.94
N LEU A 208 -9.59 13.71 -16.69
CA LEU A 208 -9.87 12.31 -16.38
C LEU A 208 -11.24 11.88 -16.92
N LEU A 209 -12.25 12.73 -16.88
CA LEU A 209 -13.58 12.44 -17.41
C LEU A 209 -13.58 12.25 -18.93
N ARG A 210 -12.74 13.00 -19.66
CA ARG A 210 -12.57 12.92 -21.12
C ARG A 210 -11.84 11.66 -21.60
N MET A 211 -11.19 10.92 -20.70
CA MET A 211 -10.53 9.66 -21.07
C MET A 211 -11.54 8.61 -21.51
N SER A 212 -11.10 7.62 -22.28
CA SER A 212 -11.96 6.51 -22.73
C SER A 212 -11.37 5.16 -22.32
N PRO A 213 -11.91 4.47 -21.31
CA PRO A 213 -13.06 4.84 -20.52
C PRO A 213 -12.73 5.99 -19.57
N SER A 214 -13.80 6.69 -19.21
CA SER A 214 -13.77 7.81 -18.30
C SER A 214 -13.13 7.40 -16.97
N LEU A 215 -12.37 8.31 -16.38
CA LEU A 215 -11.77 8.17 -15.06
C LEU A 215 -10.67 7.09 -14.96
N VAL A 216 -10.24 6.47 -16.07
CA VAL A 216 -9.13 5.50 -16.07
C VAL A 216 -7.88 6.16 -16.66
N GLY A 217 -7.08 6.73 -15.76
CA GLY A 217 -5.78 7.33 -16.07
C GLY A 217 -5.20 8.10 -14.91
N ALA A 218 -4.15 8.86 -15.20
CA ALA A 218 -3.49 9.77 -14.29
C ALA A 218 -3.16 11.08 -15.01
N VAL A 219 -3.43 12.20 -14.34
CA VAL A 219 -3.08 13.53 -14.81
C VAL A 219 -2.20 14.22 -13.77
N GLY A 220 -1.55 15.31 -14.11
CA GLY A 220 -0.74 16.05 -13.16
C GLY A 220 -0.28 17.38 -13.72
N PRO A 221 0.18 18.29 -12.86
CA PRO A 221 0.72 19.57 -13.29
C PRO A 221 2.10 19.39 -13.90
N TYR A 222 2.50 20.38 -14.69
CA TYR A 222 3.89 20.62 -14.99
C TYR A 222 4.62 21.19 -13.77
N CYS A 223 5.80 20.63 -13.49
CA CYS A 223 6.71 21.09 -12.46
C CYS A 223 8.01 21.50 -13.16
N GLU A 224 8.35 22.79 -13.12
CA GLU A 224 9.51 23.37 -13.81
C GLU A 224 10.84 22.72 -13.39
N ARG A 225 10.95 22.39 -12.10
CA ARG A 225 12.11 21.68 -11.51
C ARG A 225 11.98 20.15 -11.61
N GLY A 226 10.98 19.67 -12.34
CA GLY A 226 10.76 18.25 -12.56
C GLY A 226 11.80 17.64 -13.51
N PRO A 227 11.84 16.30 -13.63
CA PRO A 227 12.67 15.64 -14.62
C PRO A 227 12.36 16.13 -16.04
N ALA A 228 13.37 16.18 -16.91
CA ALA A 228 13.19 16.57 -18.32
C ALA A 228 12.22 15.65 -19.07
N VAL A 229 12.10 14.40 -18.64
CA VAL A 229 11.02 13.50 -19.06
C VAL A 229 9.76 13.89 -18.29
N LYS A 230 8.66 14.18 -19.00
CA LYS A 230 7.34 14.46 -18.41
C LYS A 230 6.85 13.30 -17.53
N ILE A 231 7.28 13.31 -16.27
CA ILE A 231 6.92 12.36 -15.20
C ILE A 231 5.89 13.04 -14.32
N LEU A 232 4.87 12.28 -13.91
CA LEU A 232 3.84 12.70 -12.97
C LEU A 232 4.41 12.74 -11.54
N THR A 233 5.26 13.74 -11.29
CA THR A 233 5.82 14.01 -9.96
C THR A 233 4.76 14.48 -8.97
N HIS A 234 3.58 14.86 -9.44
CA HIS A 234 2.42 15.23 -8.65
C HIS A 234 1.18 14.66 -9.35
N ASP A 235 0.92 13.38 -9.18
CA ASP A 235 -0.18 12.69 -9.86
C ASP A 235 -1.54 12.95 -9.20
N PHE A 236 -2.54 13.10 -10.04
CA PHE A 236 -3.95 13.21 -9.74
C PHE A 236 -4.69 12.08 -10.46
N VAL A 237 -5.42 11.25 -9.69
CA VAL A 237 -6.14 10.09 -10.19
C VAL A 237 -7.53 10.00 -9.57
N HIS A 238 -8.43 9.27 -10.23
CA HIS A 238 -9.71 8.89 -9.66
C HIS A 238 -9.60 7.59 -8.86
N ARG A 239 -10.59 7.29 -8.00
CA ARG A 239 -10.68 6.07 -7.18
C ARG A 239 -10.59 4.76 -7.93
N THR A 240 -10.98 4.75 -9.20
CA THR A 240 -10.76 3.66 -10.14
C THR A 240 -9.30 3.21 -10.18
N HIS A 241 -8.33 4.11 -9.97
CA HIS A 241 -6.91 3.74 -9.85
C HIS A 241 -6.68 2.70 -8.73
N VAL A 242 -7.15 3.00 -7.53
CA VAL A 242 -7.05 2.10 -6.38
C VAL A 242 -7.92 0.87 -6.60
N GLU A 243 -9.05 0.97 -7.29
CA GLU A 243 -9.88 -0.21 -7.60
C GLU A 243 -9.23 -1.16 -8.62
N ILE A 244 -8.43 -0.63 -9.56
CA ILE A 244 -7.71 -1.43 -10.56
C ILE A 244 -6.54 -2.17 -9.92
N PHE A 245 -5.81 -1.53 -9.01
CA PHE A 245 -4.55 -2.08 -8.48
C PHE A 245 -4.64 -2.61 -7.04
N GLY A 246 -5.62 -2.13 -6.27
CA GLY A 246 -5.78 -2.28 -4.82
C GLY A 246 -4.66 -1.68 -3.99
N TYR A 247 -3.98 -0.68 -4.54
CA TYR A 247 -3.04 0.18 -3.85
C TYR A 247 -2.96 1.51 -4.62
N TYR A 248 -2.41 2.54 -3.98
CA TYR A 248 -2.06 3.78 -4.66
C TYR A 248 -0.66 3.69 -5.30
N TYR A 249 0.31 3.14 -4.57
CA TYR A 249 1.60 2.76 -5.12
C TYR A 249 1.98 1.34 -4.74
N PRO A 250 2.67 0.60 -5.64
CA PRO A 250 3.21 -0.70 -5.29
C PRO A 250 4.20 -0.58 -4.12
N ARG A 251 4.05 -1.43 -3.11
CA ARG A 251 4.99 -1.52 -1.97
C ARG A 251 6.43 -1.83 -2.36
N THR A 252 6.65 -2.27 -3.60
CA THR A 252 8.00 -2.43 -4.16
C THR A 252 8.78 -1.11 -4.18
N PHE A 253 8.10 0.04 -4.29
CA PHE A 253 8.73 1.36 -4.30
C PHE A 253 8.63 1.99 -2.92
N SER A 254 9.75 2.03 -2.18
CA SER A 254 9.79 2.62 -0.84
C SER A 254 10.16 4.10 -0.81
N ASP A 255 10.85 4.59 -1.84
CA ASP A 255 11.39 5.94 -1.94
C ASP A 255 11.10 6.54 -3.33
N TRP A 256 12.11 6.65 -4.19
CA TRP A 256 11.95 7.20 -5.54
C TRP A 256 11.31 6.15 -6.47
N TYR A 257 10.93 6.56 -7.69
CA TYR A 257 10.34 5.73 -8.75
C TYR A 257 8.85 5.39 -8.62
N ALA A 258 8.16 5.77 -7.55
CA ALA A 258 6.70 5.63 -7.48
C ALA A 258 5.99 6.49 -8.55
N ASP A 259 6.50 7.72 -8.74
CA ASP A 259 6.14 8.65 -9.81
C ASP A 259 6.48 8.11 -11.21
N ASN A 260 7.64 7.47 -11.37
CA ASN A 260 7.98 6.74 -12.59
C ASN A 260 6.96 5.64 -12.86
N TRP A 261 6.63 4.80 -11.86
CA TRP A 261 5.69 3.70 -12.03
C TRP A 261 4.31 4.21 -12.50
N ILE A 262 3.74 5.21 -11.83
CA ILE A 262 2.40 5.69 -12.20
C ILE A 262 2.40 6.35 -13.58
N THR A 263 3.49 7.04 -13.93
CA THR A 263 3.69 7.53 -15.30
C THR A 263 3.73 6.36 -16.27
N HIS A 264 4.59 5.36 -16.06
CA HIS A 264 4.81 4.26 -16.99
C HIS A 264 3.65 3.27 -17.09
N VAL A 265 2.82 3.13 -16.05
CA VAL A 265 1.66 2.23 -16.09
C VAL A 265 0.57 2.78 -17.00
N TYR A 266 0.40 4.11 -17.04
CA TYR A 266 -0.62 4.76 -17.88
C TYR A 266 -0.10 5.32 -19.23
N ARG A 267 1.21 5.51 -19.40
CA ARG A 267 1.80 6.20 -20.57
C ARG A 267 1.54 5.54 -21.92
N LYS A 268 1.48 4.20 -22.01
CA LYS A 268 1.42 3.51 -23.31
C LYS A 268 0.15 3.86 -24.09
N ASP A 269 -0.95 4.12 -23.39
CA ASP A 269 -2.26 4.38 -23.99
C ASP A 269 -2.66 5.86 -23.90
N VAL A 270 -1.68 6.76 -23.70
CA VAL A 270 -1.89 8.22 -23.56
C VAL A 270 -2.82 8.57 -22.38
N ARG A 271 -2.81 7.73 -21.33
CA ARG A 271 -3.61 7.94 -20.10
C ARG A 271 -2.81 8.56 -18.97
N ALA A 272 -1.57 8.97 -19.26
CA ALA A 272 -0.71 9.72 -18.36
C ALA A 272 -0.48 11.11 -18.97
N LEU A 273 -1.10 12.14 -18.40
CA LEU A 273 -1.04 13.50 -18.95
C LEU A 273 -0.40 14.47 -17.97
N VAL A 274 0.74 15.04 -18.35
CA VAL A 274 1.27 16.24 -17.70
C VAL A 274 0.66 17.44 -18.41
N LEU A 275 -0.12 18.24 -17.68
CA LEU A 275 -0.80 19.42 -18.20
C LEU A 275 0.13 20.63 -18.10
N ASP A 276 0.71 21.04 -19.23
CA ASP A 276 1.71 22.12 -19.27
C ASP A 276 1.18 23.49 -18.80
N HIS A 277 -0.15 23.67 -18.81
CA HIS A 277 -0.81 24.90 -18.35
C HIS A 277 -1.22 24.87 -16.86
N VAL A 278 -1.12 23.71 -16.20
CA VAL A 278 -1.33 23.59 -14.75
C VAL A 278 0.03 23.49 -14.09
N LEU A 279 0.38 24.48 -13.28
CA LEU A 279 1.73 24.67 -12.77
C LEU A 279 1.80 24.42 -11.26
N VAL A 280 2.90 23.79 -10.85
CA VAL A 280 3.35 23.71 -9.46
C VAL A 280 4.84 24.04 -9.37
N ASN A 281 5.26 24.52 -8.19
CA ASN A 281 6.66 24.73 -7.88
C ASN A 281 7.05 23.89 -6.66
N HIS A 282 8.02 22.99 -6.83
CA HIS A 282 8.60 22.22 -5.75
C HIS A 282 9.72 23.04 -5.11
N THR A 283 9.48 23.55 -3.88
CA THR A 283 10.37 24.57 -3.32
C THR A 283 11.69 24.00 -2.80
N GLU A 284 11.72 22.71 -2.44
CA GLU A 284 12.89 22.00 -1.88
C GLU A 284 13.51 22.70 -0.67
N THR A 285 12.69 23.42 0.09
CA THR A 285 13.15 24.37 1.12
C THR A 285 13.84 23.69 2.29
N MET A 286 13.57 22.40 2.49
CA MET A 286 14.20 21.56 3.52
C MET A 286 15.24 20.60 2.94
N GLY A 287 15.56 20.71 1.66
CA GLY A 287 16.39 19.76 0.93
C GLY A 287 15.86 18.32 1.02
N LYS A 288 16.76 17.35 0.92
CA LYS A 288 16.41 15.92 1.00
C LYS A 288 16.27 15.48 2.45
N ARG A 289 15.04 15.24 2.90
CA ARG A 289 14.74 14.70 4.24
C ARG A 289 14.96 13.19 4.39
N TYR A 290 15.00 12.46 3.27
CA TYR A 290 15.18 11.02 3.25
C TYR A 290 16.40 10.62 2.44
N ARG A 291 17.16 9.66 2.97
CA ARG A 291 18.26 9.04 2.23
C ARG A 291 17.67 8.04 1.23
N VAL A 292 17.89 8.31 -0.05
CA VAL A 292 17.51 7.40 -1.13
C VAL A 292 18.39 6.16 -1.04
N LYS A 293 17.79 4.98 -0.95
CA LYS A 293 18.54 3.73 -0.76
C LYS A 293 18.78 2.99 -2.07
N ASN A 294 17.88 3.13 -3.04
CA ASN A 294 17.90 2.35 -4.27
C ASN A 294 17.78 3.26 -5.50
N VAL A 295 18.91 3.62 -6.10
CA VAL A 295 18.96 4.38 -7.36
C VAL A 295 19.73 3.60 -8.42
N GLY A 296 19.32 3.76 -9.68
CA GLY A 296 20.05 3.23 -10.84
C GLY A 296 19.27 2.19 -11.66
N LEU A 297 19.99 1.56 -12.60
CA LEU A 297 19.44 0.71 -13.65
C LEU A 297 18.57 -0.45 -13.12
N SER A 298 18.93 -1.02 -11.97
CA SER A 298 18.15 -2.11 -11.36
C SER A 298 16.73 -1.66 -10.96
N MET A 299 16.60 -0.45 -10.42
CA MET A 299 15.31 0.11 -10.02
C MET A 299 14.49 0.56 -11.24
N GLU A 300 15.13 1.09 -12.27
CA GLU A 300 14.46 1.41 -13.53
C GLU A 300 13.92 0.14 -14.23
N LEU A 301 14.72 -0.92 -14.30
CA LEU A 301 14.29 -2.22 -14.81
C LEU A 301 13.14 -2.80 -13.98
N MET A 302 13.21 -2.70 -12.65
CA MET A 302 12.14 -3.11 -11.76
C MET A 302 10.86 -2.30 -12.02
N THR A 303 10.98 -0.98 -12.17
CA THR A 303 9.86 -0.08 -12.47
C THR A 303 9.19 -0.47 -13.78
N ASN A 304 9.97 -0.69 -14.84
CA ASN A 304 9.47 -1.10 -16.15
C ASN A 304 8.80 -2.47 -16.12
N ARG A 305 9.35 -3.43 -15.37
CA ARG A 305 8.76 -4.76 -15.18
C ARG A 305 7.43 -4.68 -14.44
N THR A 306 7.38 -3.94 -13.34
CA THR A 306 6.17 -3.75 -12.53
C THR A 306 5.09 -3.03 -13.35
N ALA A 307 5.42 -1.90 -13.99
CA ALA A 307 4.49 -1.17 -14.83
C ALA A 307 3.97 -2.02 -16.01
N ARG A 308 4.81 -2.89 -16.61
CA ARG A 308 4.36 -3.82 -17.66
C ARG A 308 3.34 -4.83 -17.13
N LYS A 309 3.57 -5.39 -15.94
CA LYS A 309 2.62 -6.31 -15.30
C LYS A 309 1.30 -5.60 -15.00
N ASP A 310 1.37 -4.42 -14.39
CA ASP A 310 0.18 -3.68 -13.96
C ASP A 310 -0.63 -3.13 -15.15
N ARG A 311 0.01 -2.86 -16.29
CA ARG A 311 -0.70 -2.59 -17.56
C ARG A 311 -1.61 -3.73 -17.99
N GLN A 312 -1.22 -4.99 -17.74
CA GLN A 312 -2.09 -6.13 -18.05
C GLN A 312 -3.33 -6.13 -17.14
N THR A 313 -3.18 -5.65 -15.89
CA THR A 313 -4.31 -5.47 -14.97
C THR A 313 -5.29 -4.42 -15.48
N ILE A 314 -4.79 -3.27 -15.99
CA ILE A 314 -5.64 -2.28 -16.66
C ILE A 314 -6.39 -2.92 -17.83
N GLN A 315 -5.69 -3.63 -18.72
CA GLN A 315 -6.32 -4.25 -19.90
C GLN A 315 -7.47 -5.19 -19.52
N ARG A 316 -7.27 -6.06 -18.52
CA ARG A 316 -8.31 -6.96 -18.01
C ARG A 316 -9.48 -6.22 -17.39
N TYR A 317 -9.18 -5.20 -16.58
CA TYR A 317 -10.22 -4.36 -16.00
C TYR A 317 -11.09 -3.77 -17.12
N MET A 318 -10.49 -3.30 -18.19
CA MET A 318 -11.19 -2.70 -19.33
C MET A 318 -12.04 -3.73 -20.09
N GLU A 319 -11.54 -4.96 -20.25
CA GLU A 319 -12.30 -6.08 -20.82
C GLU A 319 -13.49 -6.49 -19.94
N MET A 320 -13.30 -6.50 -18.61
CA MET A 320 -14.38 -6.76 -17.65
C MET A 320 -15.49 -5.71 -17.75
N PHE A 321 -15.17 -4.43 -17.96
CA PHE A 321 -16.20 -3.40 -18.15
C PHE A 321 -16.98 -3.61 -19.45
N ARG A 322 -16.29 -3.86 -20.57
CA ARG A 322 -16.95 -4.12 -21.87
C ARG A 322 -17.87 -5.34 -21.86
N THR A 323 -17.51 -6.38 -21.11
CA THR A 323 -18.31 -7.61 -21.02
C THR A 323 -19.53 -7.45 -20.14
N ARG A 324 -19.47 -6.65 -19.06
CA ARG A 324 -20.63 -6.34 -18.22
C ARG A 324 -21.74 -5.61 -18.97
N ASP A 325 -21.39 -4.70 -19.88
CA ASP A 325 -22.38 -3.96 -20.66
C ASP A 325 -23.09 -4.83 -21.71
N THR A 326 -22.54 -6.01 -22.04
CA THR A 326 -23.04 -6.87 -23.12
C THR A 326 -23.73 -8.15 -22.63
N SER A 327 -23.51 -8.59 -21.38
CA SER A 327 -24.09 -9.82 -20.85
C SER A 327 -25.28 -9.57 -19.90
N SER A 328 -26.51 -9.90 -20.34
CA SER A 328 -27.70 -9.88 -19.47
C SER A 328 -27.88 -11.15 -18.64
N SER A 329 -27.11 -12.20 -18.88
CA SER A 329 -27.20 -13.46 -18.13
C SER A 329 -26.28 -13.45 -16.92
N ALA A 330 -26.83 -13.82 -15.76
CA ALA A 330 -26.04 -14.00 -14.55
C ALA A 330 -24.91 -15.00 -14.83
N PRO A 331 -23.63 -14.65 -14.56
CA PRO A 331 -22.53 -15.55 -14.83
C PRO A 331 -22.70 -16.83 -14.01
N LEU A 332 -22.61 -17.99 -14.67
CA LEU A 332 -22.56 -19.28 -14.00
C LEU A 332 -21.47 -19.23 -12.91
N LYS A 333 -21.81 -19.59 -11.67
CA LYS A 333 -20.86 -19.59 -10.54
C LYS A 333 -19.75 -20.60 -10.85
N ARG A 334 -18.55 -20.09 -11.16
CA ARG A 334 -17.42 -20.91 -11.65
C ARG A 334 -16.55 -21.48 -10.52
N GLY A 335 -16.65 -20.93 -9.32
CA GLY A 335 -15.89 -21.33 -8.13
C GLY A 335 -15.90 -20.25 -7.05
N SER A 336 -15.07 -20.43 -6.04
CA SER A 336 -14.86 -19.45 -4.97
C SER A 336 -13.39 -19.24 -4.67
N ILE A 337 -13.03 -18.02 -4.31
CA ILE A 337 -11.75 -17.64 -3.73
C ILE A 337 -12.00 -17.39 -2.25
N CYS A 338 -11.30 -18.10 -1.39
CA CYS A 338 -11.45 -18.00 0.05
C CYS A 338 -10.22 -17.35 0.66
N ILE A 339 -10.42 -16.44 1.60
CA ILE A 339 -9.36 -15.92 2.46
C ILE A 339 -9.82 -16.03 3.90
N ILE A 340 -8.90 -16.41 4.77
CA ILE A 340 -9.10 -16.27 6.21
C ILE A 340 -8.42 -14.98 6.62
N LEU A 341 -9.16 -14.09 7.28
CA LEU A 341 -8.69 -12.77 7.70
C LEU A 341 -8.79 -12.66 9.21
N PHE A 342 -7.73 -12.16 9.83
CA PHE A 342 -7.63 -12.06 11.29
C PHE A 342 -6.79 -10.85 11.70
N GLY A 343 -7.23 -10.17 12.75
CA GLY A 343 -6.57 -9.00 13.31
C GLY A 343 -6.76 -7.71 12.53
N SER A 344 -6.27 -6.62 13.12
CA SER A 344 -6.31 -5.27 12.54
C SER A 344 -5.04 -4.90 11.75
N ASN A 345 -4.15 -5.86 11.48
CA ASN A 345 -2.91 -5.60 10.76
C ASN A 345 -3.22 -5.12 9.32
N THR A 346 -2.80 -3.90 9.01
CA THR A 346 -3.05 -3.23 7.73
C THR A 346 -2.53 -4.00 6.52
N ASN A 347 -1.43 -4.76 6.65
CA ASN A 347 -0.92 -5.56 5.54
C ASN A 347 -1.91 -6.66 5.12
N PHE A 348 -2.60 -7.29 6.09
CA PHE A 348 -3.55 -8.35 5.80
C PHE A 348 -4.91 -7.78 5.37
N THR A 349 -5.41 -6.77 6.09
CA THR A 349 -6.72 -6.16 5.77
C THR A 349 -6.69 -5.46 4.42
N HIS A 350 -5.64 -4.69 4.10
CA HIS A 350 -5.49 -4.07 2.78
C HIS A 350 -5.23 -5.13 1.70
N GLY A 351 -4.49 -6.20 2.02
CA GLY A 351 -4.30 -7.34 1.13
C GLY A 351 -5.62 -8.03 0.75
N ALA A 352 -6.51 -8.24 1.73
CA ALA A 352 -7.83 -8.81 1.52
C ALA A 352 -8.72 -7.91 0.66
N ILE A 353 -8.76 -6.61 0.95
CA ILE A 353 -9.51 -5.63 0.13
C ILE A 353 -9.01 -5.61 -1.30
N ARG A 354 -7.69 -5.53 -1.49
CA ARG A 354 -7.08 -5.61 -2.82
C ARG A 354 -7.46 -6.88 -3.54
N ASN A 355 -7.40 -8.03 -2.87
CA ASN A 355 -7.76 -9.29 -3.49
C ASN A 355 -9.26 -9.38 -3.81
N ALA A 356 -10.13 -8.78 -2.99
CA ALA A 356 -11.56 -8.64 -3.31
C ALA A 356 -11.80 -7.76 -4.55
N GLN A 357 -11.05 -6.66 -4.70
CA GLN A 357 -11.11 -5.79 -5.90
C GLN A 357 -10.62 -6.52 -7.16
N LEU A 358 -9.54 -7.30 -7.04
CA LEU A 358 -8.91 -8.00 -8.16
C LEU A 358 -9.62 -9.31 -8.53
N ALA A 359 -10.33 -9.94 -7.60
CA ALA A 359 -11.06 -11.18 -7.84
C ALA A 359 -11.97 -11.12 -9.09
N PRO A 360 -12.85 -10.12 -9.28
CA PRO A 360 -13.68 -10.05 -10.47
C PRO A 360 -12.88 -9.78 -11.77
N VAL A 361 -11.69 -9.17 -11.66
CA VAL A 361 -10.82 -8.87 -12.81
C VAL A 361 -10.09 -10.13 -13.31
N TYR A 362 -9.59 -10.97 -12.39
CA TYR A 362 -8.84 -12.18 -12.73
C TYR A 362 -9.72 -13.44 -12.83
N TYR A 363 -10.82 -13.48 -12.07
CA TYR A 363 -11.70 -14.64 -11.95
C TYR A 363 -13.17 -14.20 -12.07
N PRO A 364 -13.60 -13.71 -13.25
CA PRO A 364 -14.98 -13.25 -13.45
C PRO A 364 -15.98 -14.39 -13.18
N GLY A 365 -17.02 -14.07 -12.40
CA GLY A 365 -18.07 -15.03 -11.99
C GLY A 365 -17.72 -15.89 -10.78
N TRP A 366 -16.59 -15.63 -10.12
CA TRP A 366 -16.21 -16.31 -8.88
C TRP A 366 -16.63 -15.51 -7.66
N GLU A 367 -16.95 -16.23 -6.58
CA GLU A 367 -17.30 -15.62 -5.30
C GLU A 367 -16.02 -15.41 -4.46
N PHE A 368 -15.86 -14.23 -3.88
CA PHE A 368 -14.79 -13.96 -2.91
C PHE A 368 -15.33 -14.11 -1.49
N ILE A 369 -14.87 -15.14 -0.76
CA ILE A 369 -15.35 -15.51 0.58
C ILE A 369 -14.27 -15.15 1.61
N ILE A 370 -14.68 -14.50 2.69
CA ILE A 370 -13.80 -14.07 3.77
C ILE A 370 -14.26 -14.70 5.06
N TYR A 371 -13.46 -15.62 5.57
CA TYR A 371 -13.62 -16.19 6.88
C TYR A 371 -13.00 -15.26 7.91
N TYR A 372 -13.75 -14.88 8.93
CA TYR A 372 -13.26 -13.93 9.93
C TYR A 372 -13.78 -14.24 11.33
N HIS A 373 -12.97 -13.92 12.33
CA HIS A 373 -13.40 -14.03 13.71
C HIS A 373 -14.25 -12.81 14.10
N PRO A 374 -15.54 -12.99 14.46
CA PRO A 374 -16.39 -11.87 14.86
C PRO A 374 -15.93 -11.28 16.19
N LYS A 375 -16.19 -9.99 16.40
CA LYS A 375 -16.00 -9.36 17.72
C LYS A 375 -17.12 -9.85 18.65
N PRO A 376 -16.82 -10.31 19.89
CA PRO A 376 -17.86 -10.71 20.83
C PRO A 376 -18.77 -9.52 21.17
N GLU A 377 -20.07 -9.76 21.25
CA GLU A 377 -21.09 -8.74 21.52
C GLU A 377 -20.89 -8.09 22.91
N THR A 378 -20.43 -8.89 23.88
CA THR A 378 -20.11 -8.42 25.23
C THR A 378 -18.60 -8.28 25.38
N THR A 379 -18.12 -7.05 25.46
CA THR A 379 -16.70 -6.72 25.74
C THR A 379 -16.36 -6.93 27.23
N THR A 380 -16.61 -8.12 27.75
CA THR A 380 -16.15 -8.52 29.09
C THR A 380 -14.68 -8.94 29.08
N GLY A 381 -14.12 -9.25 27.91
CA GLY A 381 -12.68 -9.41 27.71
C GLY A 381 -11.97 -8.06 27.75
N GLY A 382 -10.96 -7.95 28.62
CA GLY A 382 -10.16 -6.73 28.75
C GLY A 382 -9.49 -6.25 27.44
N PRO A 383 -8.88 -5.06 27.44
CA PRO A 383 -8.32 -4.40 26.24
C PRO A 383 -7.27 -5.22 25.46
N SER A 384 -6.79 -6.33 26.00
CA SER A 384 -5.73 -7.15 25.39
C SER A 384 -6.12 -7.80 24.06
N TYR A 385 -7.41 -8.02 23.76
CA TYR A 385 -7.82 -8.75 22.55
C TYR A 385 -8.28 -7.88 21.37
N GLN A 386 -8.38 -6.55 21.53
CA GLN A 386 -8.91 -5.68 20.48
C GLN A 386 -8.16 -5.76 19.14
N HIS A 387 -6.85 -5.98 19.19
CA HIS A 387 -5.99 -6.08 18.01
C HIS A 387 -6.20 -7.37 17.19
N LEU A 388 -6.96 -8.34 17.74
CA LEU A 388 -7.30 -9.60 17.06
C LEU A 388 -8.53 -9.49 16.16
N TYR A 389 -9.33 -8.43 16.31
CA TYR A 389 -10.53 -8.24 15.50
C TYR A 389 -10.24 -7.39 14.26
N ILE A 390 -10.96 -7.68 13.20
CA ILE A 390 -10.94 -6.89 11.98
C ILE A 390 -11.80 -5.64 12.22
N PRO A 391 -11.32 -4.44 11.90
CA PRO A 391 -12.12 -3.22 12.00
C PRO A 391 -13.40 -3.28 11.15
N ASP A 392 -14.52 -2.78 11.68
CA ASP A 392 -15.84 -2.86 11.01
C ASP A 392 -15.87 -2.17 9.65
N ASN A 393 -15.12 -1.09 9.47
CA ASN A 393 -15.01 -0.40 8.19
C ASN A 393 -14.36 -1.28 7.12
N ILE A 394 -13.41 -2.14 7.48
CA ILE A 394 -12.79 -3.11 6.56
C ILE A 394 -13.83 -4.15 6.16
N LEU A 395 -14.57 -4.74 7.12
CA LEU A 395 -15.63 -5.71 6.82
C LEU A 395 -16.72 -5.12 5.90
N ARG A 396 -17.17 -3.89 6.19
CA ARG A 396 -18.12 -3.17 5.33
C ARG A 396 -17.57 -2.92 3.93
N THR A 397 -16.29 -2.55 3.82
CA THR A 397 -15.63 -2.35 2.51
C THR A 397 -15.61 -3.65 1.72
N LEU A 398 -15.26 -4.77 2.36
CA LEU A 398 -15.22 -6.09 1.73
C LEU A 398 -16.60 -6.51 1.22
N VAL A 399 -17.66 -6.30 2.01
CA VAL A 399 -19.05 -6.52 1.57
C VAL A 399 -19.42 -5.61 0.41
N GLY A 400 -19.07 -4.33 0.47
CA GLY A 400 -19.30 -3.37 -0.61
C GLY A 400 -18.61 -3.73 -1.93
N LEU A 401 -17.50 -4.47 -1.86
CA LEU A 401 -16.79 -5.04 -3.01
C LEU A 401 -17.41 -6.37 -3.51
N GLY A 402 -18.52 -6.82 -2.92
CA GLY A 402 -19.19 -8.07 -3.27
C GLY A 402 -18.63 -9.32 -2.60
N SER A 403 -17.81 -9.16 -1.55
CA SER A 403 -17.29 -10.31 -0.80
C SER A 403 -18.36 -10.88 0.13
N ARG A 404 -18.41 -12.21 0.25
CA ARG A 404 -19.21 -12.90 1.27
C ARG A 404 -18.41 -13.07 2.54
N LEU A 405 -18.93 -12.61 3.67
CA LEU A 405 -18.30 -12.80 4.98
C LEU A 405 -18.85 -14.04 5.67
N VAL A 406 -17.99 -14.85 6.27
CA VAL A 406 -18.35 -16.06 7.02
C VAL A 406 -17.70 -15.99 8.41
N PRO A 407 -18.48 -15.84 9.49
CA PRO A 407 -17.91 -15.87 10.83
C PRO A 407 -17.36 -17.28 11.15
N VAL A 408 -16.28 -17.34 11.92
CA VAL A 408 -15.67 -18.59 12.41
C VAL A 408 -15.59 -18.58 13.92
N THR A 409 -15.63 -19.76 14.53
CA THR A 409 -15.61 -19.95 15.98
C THR A 409 -14.17 -20.00 16.53
N ASP A 410 -14.03 -19.89 17.86
CA ASP A 410 -12.76 -20.13 18.56
C ASP A 410 -12.22 -21.56 18.32
N GLU A 411 -13.11 -22.54 18.16
CA GLU A 411 -12.70 -23.91 17.86
C GLU A 411 -12.08 -24.02 16.45
N ASP A 412 -12.63 -23.29 15.48
CA ASP A 412 -12.07 -23.21 14.14
C ASP A 412 -10.68 -22.56 14.16
N LEU A 413 -10.49 -21.52 14.98
CA LEU A 413 -9.21 -20.84 15.19
C LEU A 413 -8.09 -21.76 15.66
N LEU A 414 -8.42 -22.69 16.57
CA LEU A 414 -7.45 -23.58 17.19
C LEU A 414 -7.00 -24.70 16.25
N LYS A 415 -7.79 -25.03 15.23
CA LYS A 415 -7.51 -26.19 14.37
C LYS A 415 -6.27 -25.99 13.48
N GLU A 416 -5.97 -24.79 12.97
CA GLU A 416 -4.72 -24.55 12.22
C GLU A 416 -4.25 -23.07 12.11
N PRO A 417 -3.73 -22.40 13.16
CA PRO A 417 -3.40 -20.96 13.13
C PRO A 417 -2.45 -20.49 11.99
N ARG A 418 -1.65 -21.41 11.41
CA ARG A 418 -0.69 -21.11 10.34
C ARG A 418 -1.32 -20.93 8.96
N THR A 419 -2.51 -21.47 8.72
CA THR A 419 -3.22 -21.36 7.43
C THR A 419 -4.09 -20.11 7.33
N TRP A 420 -4.30 -19.39 8.44
CA TRP A 420 -5.16 -18.21 8.60
C TRP A 420 -4.65 -16.94 7.90
N ARG A 421 -3.57 -17.06 7.14
CA ARG A 421 -2.97 -15.96 6.37
C ARG A 421 -2.78 -16.38 4.94
N ARG A 422 -3.60 -17.31 4.43
CA ARG A 422 -3.47 -17.85 3.09
C ARG A 422 -4.72 -17.60 2.28
N LEU A 423 -4.50 -17.38 1.00
CA LEU A 423 -5.52 -17.36 -0.03
C LEU A 423 -5.71 -18.79 -0.52
N MET A 424 -6.97 -19.21 -0.63
CA MET A 424 -7.38 -20.54 -1.04
C MET A 424 -8.34 -20.43 -2.23
N TYR A 425 -8.34 -21.43 -3.09
CA TYR A 425 -9.26 -21.59 -4.21
C TYR A 425 -10.13 -22.81 -3.96
N GLY A 426 -11.46 -22.68 -4.15
CA GLY A 426 -12.40 -23.79 -4.10
C GLY A 426 -13.18 -24.00 -5.39
N LYS A 427 -13.30 -25.26 -5.84
CA LYS A 427 -14.29 -25.70 -6.83
C LYS A 427 -14.99 -26.95 -6.32
N GLY A 428 -16.25 -26.83 -5.95
CA GLY A 428 -16.92 -27.86 -5.14
C GLY A 428 -16.35 -27.88 -3.72
N ASP A 429 -16.07 -29.07 -3.20
CA ASP A 429 -15.56 -29.28 -1.84
C ASP A 429 -14.02 -29.28 -1.73
N GLU A 430 -13.31 -29.17 -2.86
CA GLU A 430 -11.84 -29.17 -2.87
C GLU A 430 -11.29 -27.75 -2.69
N LEU A 431 -10.44 -27.53 -1.68
CA LEU A 431 -9.73 -26.27 -1.43
C LEU A 431 -8.22 -26.38 -1.71
N THR A 432 -7.71 -25.55 -2.61
CA THR A 432 -6.29 -25.48 -3.01
C THR A 432 -5.63 -24.22 -2.44
N PHE A 433 -4.40 -24.32 -1.93
CA PHE A 433 -3.65 -23.14 -1.48
C PHE A 433 -3.02 -22.38 -2.65
N ILE A 434 -3.11 -21.05 -2.61
CA ILE A 434 -2.57 -20.16 -3.64
C ILE A 434 -1.32 -19.46 -3.12
N CYS A 435 -1.47 -18.62 -2.10
CA CYS A 435 -0.42 -17.72 -1.63
C CYS A 435 -0.76 -17.14 -0.24
N LYS A 436 0.04 -16.20 0.27
CA LYS A 436 -0.30 -15.46 1.50
C LYS A 436 -1.43 -14.46 1.22
N ALA A 437 -2.21 -14.12 2.25
CA ALA A 437 -3.31 -13.16 2.22
C ALA A 437 -2.89 -11.75 1.71
N ASP A 438 -1.66 -11.36 1.97
CA ASP A 438 -1.04 -10.11 1.53
C ASP A 438 -0.37 -10.22 0.15
N SER A 439 -0.42 -11.39 -0.49
CA SER A 439 0.07 -11.58 -1.85
C SER A 439 -0.98 -11.17 -2.87
N LEU A 440 -0.53 -10.65 -4.00
CA LEU A 440 -1.39 -10.23 -5.10
C LEU A 440 -1.96 -11.46 -5.82
N ILE A 441 -3.30 -11.53 -5.94
CA ILE A 441 -3.92 -12.43 -6.92
C ILE A 441 -3.35 -12.14 -8.31
N SER A 442 -2.82 -13.18 -8.96
CA SER A 442 -2.34 -13.09 -10.34
C SER A 442 -2.34 -14.48 -10.98
N GLU A 443 -2.27 -14.53 -12.31
CA GLU A 443 -2.27 -15.81 -13.05
C GLU A 443 -1.17 -16.78 -12.66
N LYS A 444 0.00 -16.26 -12.27
CA LYS A 444 1.16 -17.08 -11.86
C LYS A 444 1.05 -17.65 -10.45
N GLY A 445 0.03 -17.27 -9.68
CA GLY A 445 -0.28 -17.90 -8.40
C GLY A 445 -0.82 -19.33 -8.52
N SER A 446 -0.70 -19.94 -9.70
CA SER A 446 -1.20 -21.26 -10.06
C SER A 446 -0.84 -22.34 -9.04
N LEU A 447 -1.88 -22.74 -8.30
CA LEU A 447 -2.20 -24.03 -7.69
C LEU A 447 -1.05 -24.87 -7.10
N LEU A 448 -1.01 -24.92 -5.76
CA LEU A 448 -0.53 -26.08 -5.02
C LEU A 448 -1.75 -26.87 -4.51
N LEU A 449 -2.07 -27.96 -5.20
CA LEU A 449 -3.16 -28.89 -4.85
C LEU A 449 -2.86 -29.55 -3.50
N LEU A 450 -3.74 -29.30 -2.53
CA LEU A 450 -3.89 -30.14 -1.35
C LEU A 450 -5.38 -30.49 -1.27
N LYS A 451 -5.71 -31.78 -1.23
CA LYS A 451 -7.07 -32.20 -0.90
C LYS A 451 -7.27 -32.02 0.59
N MET A 452 -8.19 -31.12 0.98
CA MET A 452 -8.71 -31.14 2.35
C MET A 452 -9.56 -32.41 2.52
N PRO A 453 -9.51 -33.09 3.67
CA PRO A 453 -10.37 -34.23 3.93
C PRO A 453 -11.84 -33.78 3.87
N PRO A 454 -12.75 -34.65 3.40
CA PRO A 454 -14.17 -34.33 3.31
C PRO A 454 -14.71 -33.91 4.68
N LYS A 455 -15.65 -32.95 4.68
CA LYS A 455 -16.42 -32.64 5.88
C LYS A 455 -17.13 -33.92 6.33
N HIS A 456 -16.89 -34.35 7.56
CA HIS A 456 -17.80 -35.26 8.23
C HIS A 456 -19.01 -34.43 8.64
N ASP A 457 -20.15 -34.72 7.99
CA ASP A 457 -21.47 -34.24 8.42
C ASP A 457 -21.83 -34.76 9.82
#